data_AF-A0A7S3I132-F1
#
_entry.id   AF-A0A7S3I132-F1
#
_cell.length_a   1.000
_cell.length_b   1.000
_cell.length_c   1.000
_cell.angle_alpha   90.00
_cell.angle_beta   90.00
_cell.angle_gamma   90.00
#
_symmetry.space_group_name_H-M   'P 1'
#
loop_
_entity.id
_entity.type
_entity.pdbx_description
1 polymer ?
#
loop_
_entity_poly.entity_id
_entity_poly.type
_entity_poly.pdbx_seq_one_letter_code
_entity_poly.pdbx_strand_id
1 'polypeptide(L)'
;MILSEHIEDCEHAHIQCKILDFLAREGPLAKNPSSYIRFIYNRVNLEKAVIRAAAVSALAAYAHKVPSLRPSIVLLLRKCLNDSDDEVRERAFFYLSVLGETEGISEEISTLSSSGEQKEAELGEIRNILFDADEVIDIDALEQ
;
A
#
# COMPACT_ATOMS: atom_id res chain seq x y z
N MET A 1 1.63 5.64 18.99
CA MET A 1 2.76 4.72 19.20
C MET A 1 2.37 3.44 19.95
N ILE A 2 1.30 3.43 20.77
CA ILE A 2 0.82 2.20 21.43
C ILE A 2 0.33 1.15 20.41
N LEU A 3 -0.37 1.59 19.36
CA LEU A 3 -0.95 0.68 18.35
C LEU A 3 0.12 -0.05 17.50
N SER A 4 1.27 0.59 17.23
CA SER A 4 2.34 0.00 16.43
C SER A 4 3.14 -1.07 17.17
N GLU A 5 3.21 -0.98 18.49
CA GLU A 5 3.82 -2.00 19.36
C GLU A 5 2.91 -3.23 19.46
N HIS A 6 1.60 -3.04 19.59
CA HIS A 6 0.63 -4.14 19.70
C HIS A 6 0.39 -4.89 18.38
N ILE A 7 0.73 -4.31 17.23
CA ILE A 7 0.72 -5.04 15.96
C ILE A 7 1.73 -6.19 15.98
N GLU A 8 2.90 -6.00 16.61
CA GLU A 8 3.99 -6.98 16.55
C GLU A 8 3.65 -8.28 17.29
N ASP A 9 2.82 -8.19 18.33
CA ASP A 9 2.38 -9.34 19.14
C ASP A 9 1.00 -9.89 18.72
N CYS A 10 0.39 -9.36 17.66
CA CYS A 10 -0.97 -9.73 17.27
C CYS A 10 -0.97 -10.98 16.37
N GLU A 11 -1.41 -12.13 16.86
CA GLU A 11 -1.48 -13.37 16.04
C GLU A 11 -2.62 -13.37 15.00
N HIS A 12 -3.54 -12.41 15.07
CA HIS A 12 -4.74 -12.35 14.24
C HIS A 12 -4.49 -11.52 12.98
N ALA A 13 -4.28 -12.20 11.85
CA ALA A 13 -4.00 -11.55 10.57
C ALA A 13 -5.04 -10.50 10.16
N HIS A 14 -6.33 -10.75 10.41
CA HIS A 14 -7.40 -9.80 10.11
C HIS A 14 -7.25 -8.47 10.88
N ILE A 15 -6.87 -8.53 12.16
CA ILE A 15 -6.69 -7.34 12.99
C ILE A 15 -5.47 -6.57 12.49
N GLN A 16 -4.37 -7.27 12.20
CA GLN A 16 -3.18 -6.65 11.63
C GLN A 16 -3.48 -5.93 10.31
N CYS A 17 -4.22 -6.56 9.39
CA CYS A 17 -4.63 -5.91 8.13
C CYS A 17 -5.48 -4.66 8.38
N LYS A 18 -6.47 -4.72 9.29
CA LYS A 18 -7.28 -3.54 9.65
C LYS A 18 -6.45 -2.40 10.22
N ILE A 19 -5.43 -2.71 11.02
CA ILE A 19 -4.54 -1.69 11.56
C ILE A 19 -3.67 -1.08 10.45
N LEU A 20 -3.16 -1.89 9.52
CA LEU A 20 -2.42 -1.39 8.36
C LEU A 20 -3.28 -0.43 7.51
N ASP A 21 -4.54 -0.78 7.26
CA ASP A 21 -5.51 0.08 6.56
C ASP A 21 -5.80 1.37 7.33
N PHE A 22 -5.88 1.31 8.66
CA PHE A 22 -6.00 2.49 9.50
C PHE A 22 -4.76 3.38 9.41
N LEU A 23 -3.57 2.81 9.49
CA LEU A 23 -2.31 3.56 9.40
C LEU A 23 -2.12 4.20 8.02
N ALA A 24 -2.61 3.57 6.95
CA ALA A 24 -2.59 4.12 5.60
C ALA A 24 -3.45 5.40 5.48
N ARG A 25 -4.55 5.49 6.25
CA ARG A 25 -5.48 6.63 6.26
C ARG A 25 -5.04 7.74 7.21
N GLU A 26 -4.75 7.39 8.46
CA GLU A 26 -4.46 8.36 9.53
C GLU A 26 -2.99 8.76 9.60
N GLY A 27 -2.08 7.86 9.20
CA GLY A 27 -0.65 8.10 9.25
C GLY A 27 -0.21 9.35 8.46
N PRO A 28 -0.71 9.58 7.23
CA PRO A 28 -0.42 10.79 6.45
C PRO A 28 -0.81 12.11 7.13
N LEU A 29 -1.84 12.09 7.99
CA LEU A 29 -2.35 13.27 8.70
C LEU A 29 -1.55 13.58 9.98
N ALA A 30 -0.67 12.67 10.41
CA ALA A 30 0.08 12.82 11.63
C ALA A 30 1.17 13.90 11.53
N LYS A 31 1.62 14.43 12.68
CA LYS A 31 2.72 15.40 12.75
C LYS A 31 4.05 14.89 12.17
N ASN A 32 4.27 13.58 12.18
CA ASN A 32 5.49 12.95 11.63
C ASN A 32 5.14 11.69 10.80
N PRO A 33 4.69 11.87 9.55
CA PRO A 33 4.24 10.78 8.69
C PRO A 33 5.32 9.70 8.47
N SER A 34 6.57 10.12 8.26
CA SER A 34 7.71 9.22 7.99
C SER A 34 7.91 8.11 9.02
N SER A 35 7.54 8.36 10.28
CA SER A 35 7.64 7.36 11.35
C SER A 35 6.76 6.13 11.10
N TYR A 36 5.58 6.30 10.49
CA TYR A 36 4.64 5.22 10.21
C TYR A 36 5.05 4.33 9.04
N ILE A 37 5.77 4.86 8.05
CA ILE A 37 6.30 4.08 6.93
C ILE A 37 7.19 2.95 7.44
N ARG A 38 8.04 3.24 8.44
CA ARG A 38 8.91 2.23 9.05
C ARG A 38 8.10 1.10 9.69
N PHE A 39 7.04 1.44 10.43
CA PHE A 39 6.17 0.44 11.06
C PHE A 39 5.47 -0.44 10.02
N ILE A 40 4.94 0.16 8.96
CA ILE A 40 4.27 -0.56 7.87
C ILE A 40 5.28 -1.48 7.14
N TYR A 41 6.46 -0.97 6.78
CA TYR A 41 7.45 -1.76 6.05
C TYR A 41 8.03 -2.93 6.87
N ASN A 42 8.15 -2.77 8.20
CA ASN A 42 8.58 -3.88 9.04
C ASN A 42 7.62 -5.09 8.94
N ARG A 43 6.31 -4.87 8.68
CA ARG A 43 5.34 -5.95 8.47
C ARG A 43 5.55 -6.69 7.15
N VAL A 44 6.06 -6.00 6.12
CA VAL A 44 6.43 -6.62 4.84
C VAL A 44 7.54 -7.66 5.00
N ASN A 45 8.41 -7.58 6.02
CA ASN A 45 9.52 -8.55 6.13
C ASN A 45 9.27 -9.69 7.13
N LEU A 46 8.32 -9.53 8.04
CA LEU A 46 8.22 -10.36 9.25
C LEU A 46 6.93 -11.20 9.33
N GLU A 47 5.95 -10.93 8.47
CA GLU A 47 4.61 -11.50 8.58
C GLU A 47 4.26 -12.49 7.46
N LYS A 48 3.11 -13.16 7.61
CA LYS A 48 2.50 -14.03 6.58
C LYS A 48 2.11 -13.22 5.33
N ALA A 49 2.04 -13.89 4.18
CA ALA A 49 1.75 -13.28 2.89
C ALA A 49 0.57 -12.28 2.91
N VAL A 50 -0.57 -12.67 3.48
CA VAL A 50 -1.78 -11.83 3.59
C VAL A 50 -1.58 -10.50 4.36
N ILE A 51 -0.63 -10.45 5.30
CA ILE A 51 -0.33 -9.21 6.03
C ILE A 51 0.70 -8.39 5.26
N ARG A 52 1.71 -9.03 4.66
CA ARG A 52 2.68 -8.35 3.78
C ARG A 52 1.97 -7.66 2.62
N ALA A 53 1.01 -8.37 2.04
CA ALA A 53 0.02 -7.88 1.12
C ALA A 53 -0.65 -6.59 1.58
N ALA A 54 -1.33 -6.60 2.73
CA ALA A 54 -1.99 -5.41 3.25
C ALA A 54 -0.99 -4.26 3.45
N ALA A 55 0.24 -4.55 3.89
CA ALA A 55 1.28 -3.54 4.07
C ALA A 55 1.75 -2.92 2.74
N VAL A 56 1.86 -3.69 1.66
CA VAL A 56 2.14 -3.16 0.30
C VAL A 56 1.05 -2.17 -0.13
N SER A 57 -0.21 -2.51 0.13
CA SER A 57 -1.37 -1.66 -0.17
C SER A 57 -1.34 -0.36 0.64
N ALA A 58 -1.06 -0.47 1.94
CA ALA A 58 -0.92 0.65 2.85
C ALA A 58 0.22 1.60 2.43
N LEU A 59 1.39 1.05 2.03
CA LEU A 59 2.50 1.84 1.52
C LEU A 59 2.12 2.62 0.26
N ALA A 60 1.45 1.97 -0.69
CA ALA A 60 1.03 2.62 -1.94
C ALA A 60 0.07 3.79 -1.69
N ALA A 61 -0.92 3.60 -0.80
CA ALA A 61 -1.82 4.68 -0.38
C ALA A 61 -1.06 5.83 0.28
N TYR A 62 -0.07 5.50 1.12
CA TYR A 62 0.79 6.50 1.76
C TYR A 62 1.60 7.31 0.73
N ALA A 63 2.11 6.66 -0.32
CA ALA A 63 2.85 7.32 -1.39
C ALA A 63 1.98 8.29 -2.19
N HIS A 64 0.68 7.99 -2.32
CA HIS A 64 -0.28 8.90 -2.92
C HIS A 64 -0.54 10.13 -2.03
N LYS A 65 -0.83 9.89 -0.75
CA LYS A 65 -1.23 10.94 0.21
C LYS A 65 -0.08 11.83 0.67
N VAL A 66 1.16 11.33 0.63
CA VAL A 66 2.37 12.07 1.06
C VAL A 66 3.44 12.09 -0.04
N PRO A 67 3.31 13.00 -1.04
CA PRO A 67 4.21 13.05 -2.19
C PRO A 67 5.69 13.22 -1.83
N SER A 68 6.01 13.89 -0.71
CA SER A 68 7.39 14.07 -0.25
C SER A 68 8.08 12.77 0.19
N LEU A 69 7.31 11.73 0.52
CA LEU A 69 7.81 10.43 0.96
C LEU A 69 7.70 9.35 -0.12
N ARG A 70 6.98 9.65 -1.22
CA ARG A 70 6.78 8.75 -2.34
C ARG A 70 8.08 8.13 -2.89
N PRO A 71 9.18 8.87 -3.14
CA PRO A 71 10.41 8.25 -3.66
C PRO A 71 10.96 7.14 -2.76
N SER A 72 10.92 7.36 -1.44
CA SER A 72 11.34 6.37 -0.44
C SER A 72 10.42 5.15 -0.46
N ILE A 73 9.10 5.35 -0.56
CA ILE A 73 8.12 4.27 -0.57
C ILE A 73 8.21 3.44 -1.87
N VAL A 74 8.41 4.09 -3.02
CA VAL A 74 8.59 3.39 -4.31
C VAL A 74 9.77 2.42 -4.24
N LEU A 75 10.87 2.79 -3.59
CA LEU A 75 11.99 1.86 -3.37
C LEU A 75 11.56 0.63 -2.54
N LEU A 76 10.69 0.79 -1.56
CA LEU A 76 10.17 -0.31 -0.75
C LEU A 76 9.23 -1.20 -1.57
N LEU A 77 8.32 -0.61 -2.36
CA LEU A 77 7.42 -1.35 -3.25
C LEU A 77 8.20 -2.16 -4.30
N ARG A 78 9.27 -1.60 -4.87
CA ARG A 78 10.14 -2.33 -5.81
C ARG A 78 10.82 -3.54 -5.18
N LYS A 79 11.16 -3.49 -3.89
CA LYS A 79 11.68 -4.67 -3.18
C LYS A 79 10.65 -5.79 -3.07
N CYS A 80 9.37 -5.44 -2.94
CA CYS A 80 8.26 -6.39 -2.85
C CYS A 80 8.02 -7.15 -4.16
N LEU A 81 8.57 -6.70 -5.30
CA LEU A 81 8.56 -7.44 -6.56
C LEU A 81 9.39 -8.75 -6.49
N ASN A 82 10.22 -8.92 -5.47
CA ASN A 82 10.98 -10.15 -5.23
C ASN A 82 10.44 -10.95 -4.03
N ASP A 83 9.20 -10.68 -3.59
CA ASP A 83 8.57 -11.45 -2.51
C ASP A 83 8.33 -12.91 -2.94
N SER A 84 8.40 -13.83 -1.99
CA SER A 84 8.18 -15.26 -2.25
C SER A 84 6.74 -15.59 -2.61
N ASP A 85 5.78 -14.74 -2.25
CA ASP A 85 4.36 -14.92 -2.51
C ASP A 85 3.90 -14.12 -3.74
N ASP A 86 3.21 -14.79 -4.65
CA ASP A 86 2.79 -14.25 -5.94
C ASP A 86 1.80 -13.08 -5.76
N GLU A 87 0.89 -13.17 -4.78
CA GLU A 87 -0.13 -12.16 -4.53
C GLU A 87 0.47 -10.86 -3.95
N VAL A 88 1.60 -10.96 -3.24
CA VAL A 88 2.37 -9.79 -2.78
C VAL A 88 3.10 -9.13 -3.96
N ARG A 89 3.73 -9.92 -4.84
CA ARG A 89 4.45 -9.41 -6.02
C ARG A 89 3.51 -8.71 -7.00
N GLU A 90 2.38 -9.34 -7.32
CA GLU A 90 1.38 -8.80 -8.24
C GLU A 90 0.83 -7.46 -7.74
N ARG A 91 0.56 -7.37 -6.43
CA ARG A 91 0.09 -6.13 -5.82
C ARG A 91 1.11 -5.02 -5.86
N ALA A 92 2.38 -5.33 -5.60
CA ALA A 92 3.46 -4.36 -5.70
C ALA A 92 3.59 -3.82 -7.14
N PHE A 93 3.53 -4.71 -8.13
CA PHE A 93 3.54 -4.33 -9.54
C PHE A 93 2.33 -3.45 -9.92
N PHE A 94 1.13 -3.85 -9.50
CA PHE A 94 -0.09 -3.09 -9.73
C PHE A 94 0.01 -1.67 -9.15
N TYR A 95 0.42 -1.54 -7.89
CA TYR A 95 0.53 -0.22 -7.27
C TYR A 95 1.66 0.64 -7.84
N LEU A 96 2.78 0.06 -8.25
CA LEU A 96 3.81 0.79 -9.00
C LEU A 96 3.24 1.31 -10.33
N SER A 97 2.40 0.53 -11.00
CA SER A 97 1.69 0.96 -12.23
C SER A 97 0.71 2.10 -11.98
N VAL A 98 -0.11 2.02 -10.93
CA VAL A 98 -1.05 3.08 -10.52
C VAL A 98 -0.34 4.36 -10.11
N LEU A 99 0.83 4.24 -9.49
CA LEU A 99 1.67 5.39 -9.17
C LEU A 99 2.36 5.97 -10.42
N GLY A 100 2.50 5.22 -11.52
CA GLY A 100 3.28 5.64 -12.69
C GLY A 100 4.79 5.41 -12.53
N GLU A 101 5.15 4.42 -11.72
CA GLU A 101 6.53 4.11 -11.27
C GLU A 101 7.02 2.78 -11.86
N THR A 102 6.67 2.49 -13.11
CA THR A 102 7.02 1.23 -13.80
C THR A 102 8.35 1.29 -14.54
N GLU A 103 8.98 2.46 -14.64
CA GLU A 103 10.27 2.61 -15.30
C GLU A 103 11.32 1.69 -14.66
N GLY A 104 12.03 0.91 -15.49
CA GLY A 104 13.08 -0.02 -15.04
C GLY A 104 12.57 -1.31 -14.38
N ILE A 105 11.27 -1.59 -14.39
CA ILE A 105 10.73 -2.94 -14.13
C ILE A 105 10.82 -3.71 -15.46
N SER A 106 11.51 -4.85 -15.51
CA SER A 106 11.79 -5.61 -16.74
C SER A 106 10.54 -5.88 -17.58
N GLU A 107 10.69 -5.81 -18.91
CA GLU A 107 9.61 -5.80 -19.93
C GLU A 107 8.64 -7.00 -19.92
N GLU A 108 8.94 -8.07 -19.16
CA GLU A 108 8.16 -9.32 -19.14
C GLU A 108 6.71 -9.18 -18.61
N ILE A 109 6.32 -8.04 -18.04
CA ILE A 109 4.98 -7.80 -17.45
C ILE A 109 4.20 -6.68 -18.19
N SER A 110 4.73 -6.15 -19.30
CA SER A 110 4.27 -4.88 -19.90
C SER A 110 3.08 -4.95 -20.90
N THR A 111 2.29 -6.03 -20.93
CA THR A 111 1.22 -6.25 -21.95
C THR A 111 -0.06 -5.43 -21.76
N LEU A 112 0.02 -4.16 -21.38
CA LEU A 112 -1.09 -3.20 -21.47
C LEU A 112 -0.59 -1.83 -21.96
N SER A 113 -0.32 -1.78 -23.27
CA SER A 113 0.06 -0.56 -23.99
C SER A 113 -1.17 0.09 -24.64
N SER A 114 -1.75 1.09 -23.98
CA SER A 114 -2.65 2.08 -24.58
C SER A 114 -2.00 3.49 -24.50
N SER A 115 -2.41 4.37 -25.40
CA SER A 115 -1.92 5.74 -25.65
C SER A 115 -1.68 6.55 -24.37
N GLY A 116 -0.48 7.14 -24.25
CA GLY A 116 0.04 7.71 -22.99
C GLY A 116 -0.79 8.83 -22.34
N GLU A 117 -1.53 9.63 -23.10
CA GLU A 117 -2.36 10.72 -22.53
C GLU A 117 -3.70 10.23 -21.97
N GLN A 118 -4.32 9.24 -22.62
CA GLN A 118 -5.56 8.62 -22.12
C GLN A 118 -5.28 7.74 -20.90
N LYS A 119 -4.12 7.07 -20.89
CA LYS A 119 -3.67 6.21 -19.81
C LYS A 119 -3.44 6.97 -18.51
N GLU A 120 -2.85 8.17 -18.54
CA GLU A 120 -2.62 8.96 -17.32
C GLU A 120 -3.93 9.45 -16.69
N ALA A 121 -4.92 9.85 -17.51
CA ALA A 121 -6.23 10.24 -17.02
C ALA A 121 -6.96 9.06 -16.34
N GLU A 122 -6.95 7.89 -16.97
CA GLU A 122 -7.54 6.66 -16.43
C GLU A 122 -6.85 6.20 -15.13
N LEU A 123 -5.51 6.23 -15.10
CA LEU A 123 -4.74 5.92 -13.88
C LEU A 123 -4.98 6.92 -12.76
N GLY A 124 -5.17 8.20 -13.09
CA GLY A 124 -5.55 9.24 -12.13
C GLY A 124 -6.91 8.97 -11.50
N GLU A 125 -7.90 8.56 -12.29
CA GLU A 125 -9.23 8.20 -11.79
C GLU A 125 -9.18 6.94 -10.90
N ILE A 126 -8.45 5.90 -11.34
CA ILE A 126 -8.20 4.69 -10.54
C ILE A 126 -7.54 5.04 -9.21
N ARG A 127 -6.54 5.93 -9.22
CA ARG A 127 -5.80 6.34 -8.02
C ARG A 127 -6.72 6.98 -6.99
N ASN A 128 -7.59 7.90 -7.43
CA ASN A 128 -8.56 8.55 -6.56
C ASN A 128 -9.55 7.53 -5.98
N ILE A 129 -10.11 6.65 -6.81
CA ILE A 129 -11.04 5.59 -6.35
C ILE A 129 -10.36 4.68 -5.33
N LEU A 130 -9.11 4.30 -5.58
CA LEU A 130 -8.41 3.28 -4.79
C LEU A 130 -7.88 3.79 -3.45
N PHE A 131 -7.47 5.06 -3.38
CA PHE A 131 -6.78 5.62 -2.20
C PHE A 131 -7.59 6.69 -1.45
N ASP A 132 -8.53 7.35 -2.13
CA ASP A 132 -9.36 8.42 -1.56
C ASP A 132 -10.81 7.96 -1.33
N ALA A 133 -11.13 6.68 -1.51
CA ALA A 133 -12.37 6.11 -1.01
C ALA A 133 -12.37 6.15 0.53
N ASP A 134 -12.90 7.24 1.08
CA ASP A 134 -13.34 7.36 2.47
C ASP A 134 -14.62 6.51 2.68
N GLU A 135 -14.61 5.24 2.28
CA GLU A 135 -15.57 4.29 2.85
C GLU A 135 -15.12 4.01 4.29
N VAL A 136 -15.65 4.85 5.18
CA VAL A 136 -15.82 4.49 6.58
C VAL A 136 -16.55 3.16 6.57
N ILE A 137 -15.83 2.06 6.76
CA ILE A 137 -16.45 0.80 7.15
C ILE A 137 -17.12 1.12 8.48
N ASP A 138 -18.43 1.35 8.43
CA ASP A 138 -19.27 1.51 9.59
C ASP A 138 -19.22 0.18 10.35
N ILE A 139 -18.31 0.12 11.32
CA ILE A 139 -18.11 -1.05 12.17
C ILE A 139 -19.39 -1.34 12.97
N ASP A 140 -20.23 -0.33 13.18
CA ASP A 140 -21.51 -0.44 13.90
C ASP A 140 -22.59 -1.13 13.04
N ALA A 141 -22.38 -1.24 11.72
CA ALA A 141 -23.30 -1.93 10.80
C ALA A 141 -23.09 -3.46 10.74
N LEU A 142 -22.02 -3.98 11.37
CA LEU A 142 -21.70 -5.42 11.39
C LEU A 142 -22.00 -6.10 12.74
N GLU A 143 -22.55 -5.36 13.71
CA GLU A 143 -22.97 -5.89 15.01
C GLU A 143 -24.51 -5.97 15.19
N GLN A 144 -25.28 -6.01 14.09
CA GLN A 144 -26.73 -6.28 14.13
C GLN A 144 -27.09 -7.68 13.61
#